data_AF-A0A522FQM9-F1
#
_entry.id   AF-A0A522FQM9-F1
#
_cell.length_a   1.000
_cell.length_b   1.000
_cell.length_c   1.000
_cell.angle_alpha   90.00
_cell.angle_beta   90.00
_cell.angle_gamma   90.00
#
_symmetry.space_group_name_H-M   'P 1'
#
loop_
_entity.id
_entity.type
_entity.pdbx_description
1 polymer ?
#
loop_
_entity_poly.entity_id
_entity_poly.type
_entity_poly.pdbx_seq_one_letter_code
_entity_poly.pdbx_strand_id
1 'polypeptide(L)'
;MSNDGKKLESDFADFMKKKLGFNKVAIRERIKGKVTNIPIEVDVHGIKENNLYRNIFFVCLYVVILSILSLIFEINEIQVFLQSIVANFVPDIKLHSAVIVVLVVFLIVSYYFKTKSVKHVWVECKDHLGNVKRKDIEKLISESGDAQDSIDVKWKPDELILVSGSGFDDDVYNFADEYDIMLYKRKGKSFVLVDRYGNH
;
A
#
# COMPACT_ATOMS: atom_id res chain seq x y z
N MET A 1 -20.99 -3.50 -21.81
CA MET A 1 -19.89 -2.56 -21.51
C MET A 1 -19.55 -1.83 -22.79
N SER A 2 -19.59 -0.49 -22.80
CA SER A 2 -19.07 0.30 -23.92
C SER A 2 -17.55 0.05 -24.05
N ASN A 3 -17.01 0.23 -25.26
CA ASN A 3 -15.55 0.19 -25.49
C ASN A 3 -14.81 1.25 -24.66
N ASP A 4 -15.53 2.27 -24.17
CA ASP A 4 -14.97 3.43 -23.50
C ASP A 4 -14.54 3.13 -22.05
N GLY A 5 -15.28 2.29 -21.31
CA GLY A 5 -14.89 1.90 -19.94
C GLY A 5 -13.56 1.15 -19.88
N LYS A 6 -13.35 0.16 -20.76
CA LYS A 6 -12.06 -0.54 -20.90
C LYS A 6 -10.92 0.40 -21.25
N LYS A 7 -11.22 1.43 -22.05
CA LYS A 7 -10.25 2.44 -22.43
C LYS A 7 -9.90 3.35 -21.26
N LEU A 8 -10.87 3.77 -20.45
CA LEU A 8 -10.62 4.54 -19.23
C LEU A 8 -9.71 3.78 -18.26
N GLU A 9 -10.00 2.51 -18.01
CA GLU A 9 -9.17 1.62 -17.16
C GLU A 9 -7.74 1.53 -17.69
N SER A 10 -7.57 1.27 -18.99
CA SER A 10 -6.25 1.18 -19.64
C SER A 10 -5.48 2.49 -19.60
N ASP A 11 -6.15 3.61 -19.91
CA ASP A 11 -5.55 4.94 -19.91
C ASP A 11 -5.10 5.33 -18.48
N PHE A 12 -5.90 5.01 -17.47
CA PHE A 12 -5.56 5.29 -16.08
C PHE A 12 -4.42 4.40 -15.57
N ALA A 13 -4.42 3.10 -15.91
CA ALA A 13 -3.33 2.21 -15.58
C ALA A 13 -1.98 2.70 -16.14
N ASP A 14 -1.99 3.23 -17.37
CA ASP A 14 -0.83 3.86 -17.99
C ASP A 14 -0.40 5.14 -17.27
N PHE A 15 -1.36 5.97 -16.86
CA PHE A 15 -1.11 7.16 -16.06
C PHE A 15 -0.47 6.83 -14.71
N MET A 16 -0.95 5.80 -14.01
CA MET A 16 -0.37 5.34 -12.74
C MET A 16 1.11 4.98 -12.87
N LYS A 17 1.47 4.22 -13.92
CA LYS A 17 2.88 3.86 -14.20
C LYS A 17 3.73 5.10 -14.51
N LYS A 18 3.26 5.95 -15.43
CA LYS A 18 4.06 7.04 -16.00
C LYS A 18 4.15 8.27 -15.10
N LYS A 19 3.13 8.55 -14.29
CA LYS A 19 2.98 9.81 -13.54
C LYS A 19 2.91 9.63 -12.03
N LEU A 20 2.26 8.57 -11.54
CA LEU A 20 2.11 8.35 -10.09
C LEU A 20 3.23 7.46 -9.49
N GLY A 21 4.10 6.91 -10.35
CA GLY A 21 5.28 6.14 -9.96
C GLY A 21 4.98 4.71 -9.50
N PHE A 22 3.91 4.10 -10.02
CA PHE A 22 3.60 2.70 -9.73
C PHE A 22 4.52 1.75 -10.48
N ASN A 23 5.04 0.74 -9.78
CA ASN A 23 5.99 -0.22 -10.33
C ASN A 23 5.28 -1.32 -11.14
N LYS A 24 4.11 -1.74 -10.66
CA LYS A 24 3.28 -2.75 -11.33
C LYS A 24 1.84 -2.27 -11.32
N VAL A 25 1.12 -2.55 -12.40
CA VAL A 25 -0.31 -2.28 -12.50
C VAL A 25 -0.95 -3.42 -13.27
N ALA A 26 -2.03 -3.99 -12.71
CA ALA A 26 -2.88 -4.99 -13.33
C ALA A 26 -4.28 -4.39 -13.58
N ILE A 27 -4.95 -4.84 -14.64
CA ILE A 27 -6.30 -4.40 -15.01
C ILE A 27 -7.24 -5.59 -14.84
N ARG A 28 -8.43 -5.36 -14.29
CA ARG A 28 -9.48 -6.39 -14.08
C ARG A 28 -8.97 -7.62 -13.34
N GLU A 29 -8.13 -7.40 -12.33
CA GLU A 29 -7.72 -8.50 -11.47
C GLU A 29 -8.90 -8.94 -10.61
N ARG A 30 -9.08 -10.24 -10.47
CA ARG A 30 -10.14 -10.80 -9.63
C ARG A 30 -9.57 -11.26 -8.30
N ILE A 31 -10.20 -10.81 -7.22
CA ILE A 31 -9.82 -11.16 -5.86
C ILE A 31 -11.00 -11.78 -5.11
N LYS A 32 -10.73 -12.61 -4.11
CA LYS A 32 -11.76 -13.22 -3.28
C LYS A 32 -12.11 -12.31 -2.11
N GLY A 33 -13.40 -12.00 -1.98
CA GLY A 33 -13.95 -11.40 -0.77
C GLY A 33 -14.07 -12.42 0.37
N LYS A 34 -14.41 -11.95 1.57
CA LYS A 34 -14.68 -12.79 2.74
C LYS A 34 -16.10 -13.37 2.70
N VAL A 35 -17.06 -12.54 2.33
CA VAL A 35 -18.50 -12.86 2.39
C VAL A 35 -18.97 -13.49 1.09
N THR A 36 -18.51 -12.96 -0.05
CA THR A 36 -18.98 -13.42 -1.35
C THR A 36 -18.09 -14.53 -1.92
N ASN A 37 -18.71 -15.62 -2.38
CA ASN A 37 -18.00 -16.69 -3.10
C ASN A 37 -17.62 -16.28 -4.54
N ILE A 38 -18.21 -15.21 -5.05
CA ILE A 38 -17.97 -14.69 -6.39
C ILE A 38 -16.76 -13.75 -6.31
N PRO A 39 -15.68 -13.97 -7.07
CA PRO A 39 -14.54 -13.07 -7.07
C PRO A 39 -14.96 -11.64 -7.49
N ILE A 40 -14.49 -10.66 -6.73
CA ILE A 40 -14.68 -9.24 -7.02
C ILE A 40 -13.68 -8.84 -8.10
N GLU A 41 -14.15 -8.16 -9.15
CA GLU A 41 -13.30 -7.64 -10.22
C GLU A 41 -12.82 -6.23 -9.84
N VAL A 42 -11.51 -6.05 -9.74
CA VAL A 42 -10.85 -4.78 -9.48
C VAL A 42 -10.48 -4.15 -10.82
N ASP A 43 -11.07 -3.01 -11.16
CA ASP A 43 -10.85 -2.36 -12.46
C ASP A 43 -9.37 -2.11 -12.73
N VAL A 44 -8.66 -1.47 -11.80
CA VAL A 44 -7.20 -1.35 -11.85
C VAL A 44 -6.59 -1.59 -10.45
N HIS A 45 -5.59 -2.46 -10.38
CA HIS A 45 -4.79 -2.70 -9.19
C HIS A 45 -3.38 -2.15 -9.40
N GLY A 46 -3.00 -1.16 -8.59
CA GLY A 46 -1.66 -0.59 -8.57
C GLY A 46 -0.81 -1.15 -7.42
N ILE A 47 0.46 -1.45 -7.70
CA ILE A 47 1.46 -1.79 -6.69
C ILE A 47 2.59 -0.75 -6.73
N LYS A 48 2.81 -0.09 -5.59
CA LYS A 48 3.89 0.87 -5.40
C LYS A 48 4.90 0.31 -4.40
N GLU A 49 6.12 0.09 -4.86
CA GLU A 49 7.23 -0.40 -4.05
C GLU A 49 8.07 0.79 -3.58
N ASN A 50 8.24 0.94 -2.27
CA ASN A 50 9.13 1.93 -1.69
C ASN A 50 10.53 1.32 -1.50
N ASN A 51 11.43 1.66 -2.44
CA ASN A 51 12.81 1.19 -2.42
C ASN A 51 13.55 1.55 -1.13
N LEU A 52 13.26 2.71 -0.52
CA LEU A 52 13.91 3.12 0.73
C LEU A 52 13.55 2.16 1.86
N TYR A 53 12.26 1.89 2.08
CA TYR A 53 11.81 0.95 3.11
C TYR A 53 12.27 -0.47 2.85
N ARG A 54 12.31 -0.90 1.58
CA ARG A 54 12.88 -2.18 1.20
C ARG A 54 14.37 -2.27 1.55
N ASN A 55 15.15 -1.23 1.28
CA ASN A 55 16.57 -1.19 1.61
C ASN A 55 16.80 -1.18 3.13
N ILE A 56 16.02 -0.40 3.88
CA ILE A 56 16.08 -0.39 5.35
C ILE A 56 15.75 -1.79 5.91
N PHE A 57 14.73 -2.45 5.38
CA PHE A 57 14.40 -3.84 5.73
C PHE A 57 15.60 -4.78 5.56
N PHE A 58 16.29 -4.72 4.41
CA PHE A 58 17.47 -5.56 4.15
C PHE A 58 18.64 -5.24 5.08
N VAL A 59 18.89 -3.96 5.39
CA VAL A 59 19.90 -3.55 6.37
C VAL A 59 19.55 -4.11 7.75
N CYS A 60 18.30 -4.00 8.18
CA CYS A 60 17.87 -4.52 9.48
C CYS A 60 18.01 -6.05 9.55
N LEU A 61 17.63 -6.75 8.48
CA LEU A 61 17.78 -8.20 8.38
C LEU A 61 19.25 -8.61 8.44
N TYR A 62 20.14 -7.86 7.79
CA TYR A 62 21.59 -8.10 7.85
C TYR A 62 22.13 -7.97 9.27
N VAL A 63 21.72 -6.93 10.02
CA VAL A 63 22.11 -6.76 11.43
C VAL A 63 21.61 -7.91 12.31
N VAL A 64 20.38 -8.40 12.08
CA VAL A 64 19.85 -9.59 12.78
C VAL A 64 20.71 -10.82 12.51
N ILE A 65 21.06 -11.06 11.24
CA ILE A 65 21.92 -12.19 10.86
C ILE A 65 23.29 -12.08 11.52
N LEU A 66 23.94 -10.92 11.48
CA LEU A 66 25.23 -10.70 12.14
C LEU A 66 25.14 -10.91 13.66
N SER A 67 24.05 -10.48 14.29
CA SER A 67 23.81 -10.67 15.73
C SER A 67 23.72 -12.16 16.07
N ILE A 68 22.96 -12.94 15.28
CA ILE A 68 22.85 -14.40 15.45
C ILE A 68 24.20 -15.09 15.24
N LEU A 69 24.93 -14.75 14.18
CA LEU A 69 26.24 -15.32 13.89
C LEU A 69 27.24 -15.00 15.00
N SER A 70 27.20 -13.78 15.56
CA SER A 70 28.09 -13.40 16.67
C SER A 70 27.86 -14.23 17.93
N LEU A 71 26.63 -14.70 18.17
CA LEU A 71 26.31 -15.60 19.28
C LEU A 71 26.78 -17.02 19.00
N ILE A 72 26.55 -17.53 17.79
CA ILE A 72 26.92 -18.90 17.40
C ILE A 72 28.44 -19.11 17.37
N PHE A 73 29.17 -18.12 16.85
CA PHE A 73 30.62 -18.20 16.69
C PHE A 73 31.38 -17.47 17.80
N GLU A 74 30.69 -17.01 18.85
CA GLU A 74 31.29 -16.31 20.01
C GLU A 74 32.21 -15.13 19.61
N ILE A 75 31.79 -14.34 18.61
CA ILE A 75 32.57 -13.22 18.06
C ILE A 75 32.49 -12.01 19.01
N ASN A 76 33.40 -11.97 19.98
CA ASN A 76 33.39 -10.99 21.07
C ASN A 76 33.46 -9.53 20.60
N GLU A 77 34.16 -9.20 19.53
CA GLU A 77 34.29 -7.83 19.03
C GLU A 77 32.94 -7.24 18.63
N ILE A 78 32.12 -8.04 17.93
CA ILE A 78 30.76 -7.64 17.52
C ILE A 78 29.89 -7.51 18.77
N GLN A 79 29.96 -8.48 19.68
CA GLN A 79 29.13 -8.46 20.88
C GLN A 79 29.44 -7.24 21.77
N VAL A 80 30.72 -6.89 21.96
CA VAL A 80 31.15 -5.72 22.76
C VAL A 80 30.70 -4.43 22.08
N PHE A 81 30.84 -4.34 20.76
CA PHE A 81 30.32 -3.21 20.01
C PHE A 81 28.81 -3.05 20.21
N LEU A 82 28.02 -4.10 20.06
CA LEU A 82 26.57 -4.06 20.29
C LEU A 82 26.23 -3.69 21.75
N GLN A 83 26.95 -4.23 22.72
CA GLN A 83 26.80 -3.87 24.14
C GLN A 83 27.04 -2.37 24.36
N SER A 84 28.08 -1.80 23.76
CA SER A 84 28.40 -0.38 23.88
C SER A 84 27.27 0.53 23.38
N ILE A 85 26.56 0.11 22.32
CA ILE A 85 25.40 0.83 21.78
C ILE A 85 24.25 0.75 22.78
N VAL A 86 23.90 -0.46 23.23
CA VAL A 86 22.72 -0.68 24.09
C VAL A 86 22.93 -0.11 25.50
N ALA A 87 24.17 -0.10 26.01
CA ALA A 87 24.51 0.44 27.32
C ALA A 87 24.18 1.94 27.48
N ASN A 88 24.06 2.69 26.37
CA ASN A 88 23.59 4.08 26.39
C ASN A 88 22.12 4.21 26.83
N PHE A 89 21.34 3.13 26.73
CA PHE A 89 19.91 3.11 27.04
C PHE A 89 19.59 2.20 28.24
N VAL A 90 20.31 1.09 28.37
CA VAL A 90 20.18 0.13 29.47
C VAL A 90 21.55 -0.03 30.13
N PRO A 91 21.86 0.77 31.17
CA PRO A 91 23.10 0.65 31.91
C PRO A 91 23.31 -0.77 32.48
N ASP A 92 24.57 -1.18 32.61
CA ASP A 92 24.98 -2.48 33.18
C ASP A 92 24.44 -3.73 32.45
N ILE A 93 23.98 -3.58 31.20
CA ILE A 93 23.52 -4.71 30.41
C ILE A 93 24.66 -5.70 30.13
N LYS A 94 24.38 -6.99 30.32
CA LYS A 94 25.34 -8.06 30.01
C LYS A 94 25.51 -8.21 28.49
N LEU A 95 26.70 -8.62 28.07
CA LEU A 95 27.10 -8.80 26.68
C LEU A 95 26.05 -9.56 25.84
N HIS A 96 25.71 -10.78 26.23
CA HIS A 96 24.73 -11.62 25.53
C HIS A 96 23.31 -11.02 25.56
N SER A 97 22.95 -10.36 26.65
CA SER A 97 21.65 -9.69 26.77
C SER A 97 21.54 -8.52 25.80
N ALA A 98 22.62 -7.77 25.56
CA ALA A 98 22.64 -6.68 24.59
C ALA A 98 22.40 -7.18 23.16
N VAL A 99 23.00 -8.30 22.77
CA VAL A 99 22.77 -8.90 21.45
C VAL A 99 21.31 -9.32 21.27
N ILE A 100 20.69 -9.89 22.30
CA ILE A 100 19.26 -10.24 22.27
C ILE A 100 18.38 -9.00 22.11
N VAL A 101 18.67 -7.90 22.83
CA VAL A 101 17.93 -6.65 22.70
C VAL A 101 18.02 -6.11 21.27
N VAL A 102 19.22 -6.06 20.69
CA VAL A 102 19.43 -5.64 19.29
C VAL A 102 18.61 -6.52 18.35
N LEU A 103 18.68 -7.84 18.51
CA LEU A 103 17.94 -8.78 17.67
C LEU A 103 16.43 -8.50 17.71
N VAL A 104 15.84 -8.35 18.90
CA VAL A 104 14.40 -8.09 19.05
C VAL A 104 14.03 -6.75 18.43
N VAL A 105 14.79 -5.69 18.70
CA VAL A 105 14.53 -4.36 18.14
C VAL A 105 14.59 -4.39 16.62
N PHE A 106 15.64 -4.96 16.04
CA PHE A 106 15.79 -5.00 14.59
C PHE A 106 14.80 -5.94 13.91
N LEU A 107 14.31 -7.00 14.58
CA LEU A 107 13.18 -7.79 14.08
C LEU A 107 11.89 -6.97 14.02
N ILE A 108 11.57 -6.22 15.08
CA ILE A 108 10.38 -5.35 15.12
C ILE A 108 10.47 -4.29 14.01
N VAL A 109 11.61 -3.61 13.91
CA VAL A 109 11.86 -2.57 12.91
C VAL A 109 11.81 -3.14 11.50
N SER A 110 12.43 -4.31 11.28
CA SER A 110 12.39 -5.02 10.00
C SER A 110 10.95 -5.38 9.60
N TYR A 111 10.17 -5.95 10.51
CA TYR A 111 8.76 -6.24 10.28
C TYR A 111 7.97 -4.98 9.90
N TYR A 112 8.15 -3.89 10.66
CA TYR A 112 7.51 -2.61 10.38
C TYR A 112 7.83 -2.11 8.95
N PHE A 113 9.11 -2.02 8.58
CA PHE A 113 9.48 -1.53 7.25
C PHE A 113 9.08 -2.47 6.12
N LYS A 114 9.05 -3.79 6.35
CA LYS A 114 8.53 -4.76 5.38
C LYS A 114 7.08 -4.41 5.02
N THR A 115 6.22 -4.17 6.02
CA THR A 115 4.81 -3.84 5.77
C THR A 115 4.63 -2.51 5.02
N LYS A 116 5.55 -1.55 5.18
CA LYS A 116 5.50 -0.26 4.48
C LYS A 116 6.16 -0.29 3.09
N SER A 117 6.91 -1.35 2.77
CA SER A 117 7.70 -1.42 1.53
C SER A 117 6.86 -1.63 0.27
N VAL A 118 5.64 -2.14 0.41
CA VAL A 118 4.71 -2.35 -0.70
C VAL A 118 3.38 -1.73 -0.31
N LYS A 119 2.82 -0.93 -1.21
CA LYS A 119 1.46 -0.41 -1.12
C LYS A 119 0.63 -0.95 -2.28
N HIS A 120 -0.56 -1.43 -1.97
CA HIS A 120 -1.56 -1.90 -2.90
C HIS A 120 -2.69 -0.87 -3.00
N VAL A 121 -3.04 -0.51 -4.24
CA VAL A 121 -4.05 0.52 -4.51
C VAL A 121 -5.14 -0.09 -5.35
N TRP A 122 -6.37 -0.01 -4.85
CA TRP A 122 -7.57 -0.39 -5.58
C TRP A 122 -8.11 0.82 -6.31
N VAL A 123 -8.32 0.69 -7.61
CA VAL A 123 -8.92 1.73 -8.43
C VAL A 123 -10.22 1.21 -9.01
N GLU A 124 -11.30 1.98 -8.84
CA GLU A 124 -12.58 1.78 -9.53
C GLU A 124 -12.74 2.85 -10.62
N CYS A 125 -13.09 2.43 -11.84
CA CYS A 125 -13.26 3.31 -12.99
C CYS A 125 -14.75 3.43 -13.37
N LYS A 126 -15.20 4.65 -13.63
CA LYS A 126 -16.56 4.95 -14.08
C LYS A 126 -16.55 5.83 -15.32
N ASP A 127 -17.02 5.25 -16.42
CA ASP A 127 -17.08 5.89 -17.73
C ASP A 127 -18.51 5.92 -18.27
N HIS A 128 -19.40 6.59 -17.55
CA HIS A 128 -20.76 6.87 -17.99
C HIS A 128 -20.92 8.36 -18.33
N LEU A 129 -21.93 8.68 -19.14
CA LEU A 129 -22.21 10.04 -19.61
C LEU A 129 -22.52 11.04 -18.50
N GLY A 130 -22.86 10.56 -17.30
CA GLY A 130 -23.15 11.39 -16.14
C GLY A 130 -22.04 11.38 -15.10
N ASN A 131 -22.21 12.18 -14.06
CA ASN A 131 -21.32 12.15 -12.91
C ASN A 131 -21.44 10.83 -12.14
N VAL A 132 -20.33 10.45 -11.52
CA VAL A 132 -20.28 9.37 -10.53
C VAL A 132 -21.12 9.76 -9.31
N LYS A 133 -21.89 8.80 -8.81
CA LYS A 133 -22.88 9.02 -7.75
C LYS A 133 -22.44 8.38 -6.46
N ARG A 134 -23.09 8.77 -5.35
CA ARG A 134 -22.89 8.19 -4.01
C ARG A 134 -22.90 6.66 -3.98
N LYS A 135 -23.82 6.01 -4.70
CA LYS A 135 -23.90 4.54 -4.74
C LYS A 135 -22.62 3.87 -5.28
N ASP A 136 -21.85 4.58 -6.12
CA ASP A 136 -20.64 4.03 -6.73
C ASP A 136 -19.49 3.99 -5.70
N ILE A 137 -19.37 5.03 -4.85
CA ILE A 137 -18.41 5.05 -3.75
C ILE A 137 -18.81 4.09 -2.62
N GLU A 138 -20.11 3.97 -2.31
CA GLU A 138 -20.61 2.98 -1.33
C GLU A 138 -20.30 1.54 -1.77
N LYS A 139 -20.44 1.24 -3.07
CA LYS A 139 -20.05 -0.04 -3.64
C LYS A 139 -18.55 -0.30 -3.47
N LEU A 140 -17.71 0.67 -3.82
CA LEU A 140 -16.26 0.57 -3.66
C LEU A 140 -15.87 0.31 -2.20
N ILE A 141 -16.44 1.06 -1.25
CA ILE A 141 -16.19 0.87 0.19
C ILE A 141 -16.61 -0.54 0.64
N SER A 142 -17.80 -0.97 0.25
CA SER A 142 -18.31 -2.30 0.61
C SER A 142 -17.43 -3.43 0.03
N GLU A 143 -17.03 -3.33 -1.22
CA GLU A 143 -16.25 -4.38 -1.90
C GLU A 143 -14.80 -4.43 -1.42
N SER A 144 -14.18 -3.25 -1.23
CA SER A 144 -12.83 -3.15 -0.66
C SER A 144 -12.79 -3.61 0.80
N GLY A 145 -13.82 -3.29 1.60
CA GLY A 145 -13.97 -3.80 2.97
C GLY A 145 -14.08 -5.34 3.01
N ASP A 146 -14.87 -5.94 2.12
CA ASP A 146 -15.00 -7.39 2.02
C ASP A 146 -13.66 -8.07 1.67
N ALA A 147 -12.86 -7.45 0.79
CA ALA A 147 -11.52 -7.91 0.48
C ALA A 147 -10.55 -7.71 1.65
N GLN A 148 -10.64 -6.58 2.37
CA GLN A 148 -9.79 -6.27 3.51
C GLN A 148 -9.96 -7.29 4.65
N ASP A 149 -11.18 -7.75 4.88
CA ASP A 149 -11.49 -8.71 5.94
C ASP A 149 -11.18 -10.16 5.55
N SER A 150 -10.92 -10.44 4.28
CA SER A 150 -10.63 -11.79 3.78
C SER A 150 -9.26 -12.29 4.28
N ILE A 151 -9.21 -13.55 4.69
CA ILE A 151 -7.97 -14.21 5.16
C ILE A 151 -7.16 -14.72 3.95
N ASP A 152 -7.84 -15.21 2.91
CA ASP A 152 -7.25 -15.89 1.76
C ASP A 152 -7.12 -14.99 0.52
N VAL A 153 -7.11 -13.67 0.73
CA VAL A 153 -6.95 -12.71 -0.36
C VAL A 153 -5.48 -12.55 -0.75
N LYS A 154 -5.22 -12.46 -2.05
CA LYS A 154 -3.86 -12.32 -2.61
C LYS A 154 -3.18 -11.02 -2.18
N TRP A 155 -3.96 -9.96 -1.98
CA TRP A 155 -3.52 -8.65 -1.53
C TRP A 155 -4.70 -7.89 -0.92
N LYS A 156 -4.39 -6.87 -0.12
CA LYS A 156 -5.38 -6.03 0.57
C LYS A 156 -5.16 -4.58 0.18
N PRO A 157 -6.22 -3.79 -0.11
CA PRO A 157 -6.05 -2.39 -0.48
C PRO A 157 -5.52 -1.57 0.70
N ASP A 158 -4.42 -0.85 0.47
CA ASP A 158 -3.90 0.16 1.39
C ASP A 158 -4.50 1.55 1.09
N GLU A 159 -4.86 1.80 -0.17
CA GLU A 159 -5.46 3.05 -0.64
C GLU A 159 -6.55 2.75 -1.68
N LEU A 160 -7.55 3.62 -1.73
CA LEU A 160 -8.66 3.55 -2.68
C LEU A 160 -8.63 4.76 -3.62
N ILE A 161 -8.88 4.52 -4.90
CA ILE A 161 -9.01 5.54 -5.92
C ILE A 161 -10.32 5.33 -6.68
N LEU A 162 -11.05 6.42 -6.91
CA LEU A 162 -12.20 6.45 -7.80
C LEU A 162 -11.91 7.35 -9.00
N VAL A 163 -12.05 6.82 -10.20
CA VAL A 163 -11.73 7.50 -11.46
C VAL A 163 -12.99 7.73 -12.25
N SER A 164 -13.19 8.96 -12.72
CA SER A 164 -14.34 9.33 -13.54
C SER A 164 -13.93 9.90 -14.89
N GLY A 165 -14.61 9.45 -15.94
CA GLY A 165 -14.54 10.07 -17.27
C GLY A 165 -15.20 11.45 -17.31
N SER A 166 -16.30 11.63 -16.58
CA SER A 166 -17.21 12.79 -16.71
C SER A 166 -17.12 13.77 -15.52
N GLY A 167 -16.93 13.26 -14.31
CA GLY A 167 -16.96 14.03 -13.06
C GLY A 167 -17.65 13.28 -11.91
N PHE A 168 -17.87 14.00 -10.81
CA PHE A 168 -18.43 13.49 -9.56
C PHE A 168 -19.54 14.43 -9.08
N ASP A 169 -20.57 13.87 -8.44
CA ASP A 169 -21.57 14.67 -7.73
C ASP A 169 -21.02 15.17 -6.38
N ASP A 170 -21.58 16.26 -5.86
CA ASP A 170 -21.12 16.92 -4.62
C ASP A 170 -21.02 15.97 -3.42
N ASP A 171 -21.98 15.05 -3.30
CA ASP A 171 -21.98 14.05 -2.22
C ASP A 171 -20.77 13.11 -2.30
N VAL A 172 -20.28 12.80 -3.50
CA VAL A 172 -19.14 11.90 -3.66
C VAL A 172 -17.87 12.49 -3.05
N TYR A 173 -17.70 13.81 -3.12
CA TYR A 173 -16.57 14.48 -2.49
C TYR A 173 -16.60 14.35 -0.97
N ASN A 174 -17.77 14.50 -0.34
CA ASN A 174 -17.90 14.35 1.11
C ASN A 174 -17.55 12.93 1.57
N PHE A 175 -18.05 11.93 0.84
CA PHE A 175 -17.72 10.52 1.11
C PHE A 175 -16.25 10.23 0.85
N ALA A 176 -15.67 10.80 -0.20
CA ALA A 176 -14.26 10.61 -0.50
C ALA A 176 -13.36 11.15 0.62
N ASP A 177 -13.69 12.33 1.16
CA ASP A 177 -12.98 12.91 2.31
C ASP A 177 -13.16 12.07 3.58
N GLU A 178 -14.38 11.58 3.85
CA GLU A 178 -14.68 10.76 5.04
C GLU A 178 -13.95 9.40 5.03
N TYR A 179 -13.81 8.78 3.87
CA TYR A 179 -13.25 7.44 3.70
C TYR A 179 -11.83 7.41 3.12
N ASP A 180 -11.15 8.57 3.02
CA ASP A 180 -9.80 8.72 2.46
C ASP A 180 -9.65 8.11 1.05
N ILE A 181 -10.60 8.43 0.17
CA ILE A 181 -10.65 7.94 -1.22
C ILE A 181 -10.18 9.05 -2.15
N MET A 182 -9.13 8.79 -2.92
CA MET A 182 -8.64 9.77 -3.91
C MET A 182 -9.54 9.79 -5.15
N LEU A 183 -9.94 10.98 -5.58
CA LEU A 183 -10.77 11.17 -6.77
C LEU A 183 -9.93 11.67 -7.95
N TYR A 184 -10.00 10.96 -9.08
CA TYR A 184 -9.36 11.40 -10.32
C TYR A 184 -10.38 11.63 -11.43
N LYS A 185 -10.25 12.76 -12.12
CA LYS A 185 -11.06 13.08 -13.30
C LYS A 185 -10.22 13.05 -14.56
N ARG A 186 -10.75 12.45 -15.64
CA ARG A 186 -10.14 12.52 -16.97
C ARG A 186 -10.16 13.96 -17.48
N LYS A 187 -8.99 14.47 -17.89
CA LYS A 187 -8.79 15.78 -18.52
C LYS A 187 -8.02 15.59 -19.82
N GLY A 188 -8.77 15.44 -20.92
CA GLY A 188 -8.21 15.13 -22.24
C GLY A 188 -7.50 13.77 -22.26
N LYS A 189 -6.17 13.79 -22.44
CA LYS A 189 -5.29 12.60 -22.47
C LYS A 189 -4.60 12.31 -21.13
N SER A 190 -4.95 13.05 -20.07
CA SER A 190 -4.37 12.89 -18.73
C SER A 190 -5.48 12.78 -17.68
N PHE A 191 -5.08 12.60 -16.43
CA PHE A 191 -5.95 12.64 -15.26
C PHE A 191 -5.46 13.70 -14.30
N VAL A 192 -6.41 14.28 -13.56
CA VAL A 192 -6.14 15.24 -12.50
C VAL A 192 -6.79 14.74 -11.21
N LEU A 193 -6.07 14.86 -10.10
CA LEU A 193 -6.66 14.71 -8.77
C LEU A 193 -7.67 15.85 -8.59
N VAL A 194 -8.83 15.54 -8.02
CA VAL A 194 -9.86 16.53 -7.73
C VAL A 194 -10.30 16.41 -6.28
N ASP A 195 -10.51 17.54 -5.64
CA ASP A 195 -11.17 17.67 -4.36
C ASP A 195 -12.47 18.49 -4.51
N ARG A 196 -13.20 18.66 -3.41
CA ARG A 196 -14.44 19.44 -3.38
C ARG A 196 -14.25 20.89 -3.86
N TYR A 197 -13.04 21.42 -3.74
CA TYR A 197 -12.71 22.82 -4.03
C TYR A 197 -12.08 23.03 -5.41
N GLY A 198 -11.90 21.95 -6.19
CA GLY A 198 -11.30 22.00 -7.51
C GLY A 198 -9.81 22.39 -7.50
N ASN A 199 -9.13 22.25 -6.36
CA ASN A 199 -7.72 22.57 -6.28
C ASN A 199 -6.87 21.51 -7.00
N HIS A 200 -5.86 21.99 -7.73
CA HIS A 200 -4.91 21.22 -8.52
C HIS A 200 -3.56 21.10 -7.80
#